data_AF-A0A536RXH2-F1
#
_entry.id   AF-A0A536RXH2-F1
#
_cell.length_a   1.000
_cell.length_b   1.000
_cell.length_c   1.000
_cell.angle_alpha   90.00
_cell.angle_beta   90.00
_cell.angle_gamma   90.00
#
_symmetry.space_group_name_H-M   'P 1'
#
loop_
_entity.id
_entity.type
_entity.pdbx_description
1 polymer ?
#
loop_
_entity_poly.entity_id
_entity_poly.type
_entity_poly.pdbx_seq_one_letter_code
_entity_poly.pdbx_strand_id
1 'polypeptide(L)'
;MKVKSRDAFATSVAATHDGSIDLDKPIFTLSVASEILEVHPRTLMMYEHLSMISPKRTVTNRRRYSRRDVMKLQAIQTLTREHHVNLAGVRYILALLKRLQNAGVDAPEALKSVDVTQLEL
;
A
#
# COMPACT_ATOMS: atom_id res chain seq x y z
N MET A 1 41.82 -17.15 12.88
CA MET A 1 40.50 -17.40 12.26
C MET A 1 39.46 -16.61 13.03
N LYS A 2 38.82 -15.60 12.41
CA LYS A 2 37.81 -14.73 13.04
C LYS A 2 36.43 -15.41 12.91
N VAL A 3 35.84 -15.82 14.02
CA VAL A 3 34.46 -16.33 14.07
C VAL A 3 33.55 -15.12 14.22
N LYS A 4 32.71 -14.89 13.20
CA LYS A 4 31.81 -13.74 13.09
C LYS A 4 30.61 -13.94 14.01
N SER A 5 30.34 -12.88 14.76
CA SER A 5 29.34 -12.71 15.81
C SER A 5 27.96 -13.19 15.42
N ARG A 6 27.34 -13.94 16.34
CA ARG A 6 25.92 -14.28 16.33
C ARG A 6 25.15 -13.08 16.86
N ASP A 7 24.59 -12.28 15.96
CA ASP A 7 23.64 -11.25 16.36
C ASP A 7 22.34 -11.90 16.83
N ALA A 8 21.98 -11.53 18.05
CA ALA A 8 20.85 -11.97 18.82
C ALA A 8 19.53 -11.68 18.09
N PHE A 9 18.76 -12.73 17.79
CA PHE A 9 17.33 -12.57 17.50
C PHE A 9 16.64 -12.23 18.82
N ALA A 10 16.40 -10.94 19.01
CA ALA A 10 15.64 -10.41 20.12
C ALA A 10 14.22 -11.00 20.13
N THR A 11 13.93 -11.66 21.24
CA THR A 11 12.63 -12.01 21.78
C THR A 11 11.62 -10.87 21.64
N SER A 12 10.47 -11.16 21.02
CA SER A 12 9.20 -10.48 21.31
C SER A 12 8.06 -11.40 20.86
N VAL A 13 7.75 -12.39 21.70
CA VAL A 13 6.51 -13.16 21.61
C VAL A 13 5.62 -12.66 22.74
N ALA A 14 4.92 -11.55 22.51
CA ALA A 14 3.84 -11.08 23.37
C ALA A 14 2.99 -10.04 22.64
N ALA A 15 2.17 -10.50 21.70
CA ALA A 15 0.93 -9.81 21.35
C ALA A 15 -0.07 -10.87 20.93
N THR A 16 -1.02 -11.08 21.83
CA THR A 16 -2.28 -11.81 21.65
C THR A 16 -2.87 -11.55 20.26
N HIS A 17 -2.94 -12.59 19.43
CA HIS A 17 -3.68 -12.56 18.16
C HIS A 17 -5.19 -12.56 18.47
N ASP A 18 -5.72 -11.37 18.75
CA ASP A 18 -7.08 -11.07 18.32
C ASP A 18 -7.10 -11.12 16.78
N GLY A 19 -8.18 -11.59 16.18
CA GLY A 19 -8.31 -11.87 14.75
C GLY A 19 -8.21 -10.65 13.82
N SER A 20 -7.72 -9.50 14.31
CA SER A 20 -7.49 -8.30 13.53
C SER A 20 -6.29 -8.50 12.60
N ILE A 21 -6.55 -8.53 11.29
CA ILE A 21 -5.51 -8.59 10.26
C ILE A 21 -4.66 -7.31 10.35
N ASP A 22 -3.38 -7.43 10.69
CA ASP A 22 -2.41 -6.33 10.61
C ASP A 22 -2.25 -5.89 9.15
N LEU A 23 -2.83 -4.74 8.82
CA LEU A 23 -2.88 -4.20 7.46
C LEU A 23 -1.53 -3.69 6.98
N ASP A 24 -0.61 -3.38 7.90
CA ASP A 24 0.72 -2.82 7.62
C ASP A 24 1.81 -3.88 7.47
N LYS A 25 1.47 -5.13 7.77
CA LYS A 25 2.38 -6.27 7.64
C LYS A 25 2.66 -6.53 6.15
N PRO A 26 3.92 -6.40 5.68
CA PRO A 26 4.25 -6.49 4.27
C PRO A 26 4.40 -7.97 3.85
N ILE A 27 3.30 -8.61 3.49
CA ILE A 27 3.25 -10.05 3.19
C ILE A 27 3.22 -10.37 1.69
N PHE A 28 2.68 -9.47 0.86
CA PHE A 28 2.45 -9.73 -0.56
C PHE A 28 3.74 -9.55 -1.38
N THR A 29 4.00 -10.46 -2.32
CA THR A 29 5.06 -10.28 -3.33
C THR A 29 4.56 -9.40 -4.48
N LEU A 30 5.46 -8.94 -5.35
CA LEU A 30 5.09 -8.27 -6.61
C LEU A 30 4.13 -9.12 -7.45
N SER A 31 4.37 -10.44 -7.54
CA SER A 31 3.53 -11.36 -8.32
C SER A 31 2.12 -11.48 -7.74
N VAL A 32 2.02 -11.63 -6.42
CA VAL A 32 0.72 -11.74 -5.75
C VAL A 32 -0.04 -10.42 -5.82
N ALA A 33 0.65 -9.29 -5.64
CA ALA A 33 0.03 -7.98 -5.80
C ALA A 33 -0.49 -7.73 -7.23
N SER A 34 0.26 -8.15 -8.26
CA SER A 34 -0.20 -8.04 -9.66
C SER A 34 -1.43 -8.87 -9.96
N GLU A 35 -1.53 -10.06 -9.36
CA GLU A 35 -2.68 -10.96 -9.52
C GLU A 35 -3.93 -10.36 -8.84
N ILE A 36 -3.79 -9.90 -7.60
CA ILE A 36 -4.89 -9.27 -6.84
C ILE A 36 -5.45 -8.04 -7.56
N LEU A 37 -4.57 -7.24 -8.15
CA LEU A 37 -4.93 -5.97 -8.81
C LEU A 37 -5.25 -6.14 -10.29
N GLU A 38 -5.10 -7.35 -10.84
CA GLU A 38 -5.26 -7.64 -12.27
C GLU A 38 -4.48 -6.66 -13.16
N VAL A 39 -3.22 -6.41 -12.78
CA VAL A 39 -2.29 -5.54 -13.50
C VAL A 39 -0.99 -6.22 -13.81
N HIS A 40 -0.36 -5.82 -14.91
CA HIS A 40 0.98 -6.31 -15.22
C HIS A 40 2.01 -5.83 -14.16
N PRO A 41 2.97 -6.67 -13.73
CA PRO A 41 4.00 -6.28 -12.75
C PRO A 41 4.79 -5.02 -13.12
N ARG A 42 4.98 -4.77 -14.42
CA ARG A 42 5.60 -3.54 -14.96
C ARG A 42 4.87 -2.27 -14.51
N THR A 43 3.54 -2.32 -14.47
CA THR A 43 2.68 -1.20 -14.08
C THR A 43 2.84 -0.90 -12.59
N LEU A 44 2.91 -1.92 -11.74
CA LEU A 44 3.18 -1.73 -10.30
C LEU A 44 4.56 -1.11 -10.07
N MET A 45 5.58 -1.59 -10.78
CA MET A 45 6.93 -1.00 -10.71
C MET A 45 6.95 0.46 -11.19
N MET A 46 6.10 0.82 -12.16
CA MET A 46 5.96 2.20 -12.61
C MET A 46 5.33 3.08 -11.51
N TYR A 47 4.29 2.60 -10.83
CA TYR A 47 3.67 3.35 -9.72
C TYR A 47 4.64 3.56 -8.55
N GLU A 48 5.47 2.56 -8.23
CA GLU A 48 6.58 2.71 -7.28
C GLU A 48 7.59 3.77 -7.70
N HIS A 49 8.03 3.73 -8.96
CA HIS A 49 9.02 4.68 -9.48
C HIS A 49 8.50 6.13 -9.41
N LEU A 50 7.19 6.30 -9.58
CA LEU A 50 6.50 7.58 -9.44
C LEU A 50 6.21 7.96 -7.98
N SER A 51 6.77 7.23 -7.01
CA SER A 51 6.62 7.46 -5.57
C SER A 51 5.17 7.46 -5.08
N MET A 52 4.28 6.73 -5.79
CA MET A 52 2.89 6.55 -5.37
C MET A 52 2.76 5.59 -4.20
N ILE A 53 3.71 4.67 -4.10
CA ILE A 53 3.76 3.60 -3.11
C ILE A 53 5.21 3.32 -2.74
N SER A 54 5.44 2.93 -1.48
CA SER A 54 6.77 2.59 -0.97
C SER A 54 6.72 1.21 -0.30
N PRO A 55 6.86 0.12 -1.07
CA PRO A 55 6.85 -1.22 -0.51
C PRO A 55 8.08 -1.44 0.36
N LYS A 56 7.89 -2.16 1.48
CA LYS A 56 9.01 -2.58 2.33
C LYS A 56 9.92 -3.54 1.55
N ARG A 57 11.23 -3.42 1.76
CA ARG A 57 12.23 -4.29 1.13
C ARG A 57 12.78 -5.28 2.16
N THR A 58 12.92 -6.54 1.77
CA THR A 58 13.57 -7.55 2.61
C THR A 58 15.09 -7.34 2.64
N VAL A 59 15.78 -8.04 3.56
CA VAL A 59 17.25 -8.12 3.61
C VAL A 59 17.85 -8.54 2.26
N THR A 60 17.14 -9.40 1.52
CA THR A 60 17.49 -9.85 0.15
C THR A 60 17.03 -8.88 -0.97
N ASN A 61 16.65 -7.65 -0.62
CA ASN A 61 16.18 -6.60 -1.51
C ASN A 61 14.91 -6.95 -2.35
N ARG A 62 14.08 -7.88 -1.86
CA ARG A 62 12.80 -8.21 -2.50
C ARG A 62 11.69 -7.29 -1.98
N ARG A 63 10.81 -6.83 -2.88
CA ARG A 63 9.66 -5.98 -2.54
C ARG A 63 8.58 -6.79 -1.81
N ARG A 64 8.02 -6.18 -0.77
CA ARG A 64 6.89 -6.70 -0.01
C ARG A 64 5.85 -5.60 0.17
N TYR A 65 4.63 -5.88 -0.28
CA TYR A 65 3.49 -4.98 -0.16
C TYR A 65 2.66 -5.40 1.05
N SER A 66 2.20 -4.41 1.78
CA SER A 66 1.20 -4.54 2.84
C SER A 66 -0.21 -4.59 2.23
N ARG A 67 -1.23 -4.85 3.07
CA ARG A 67 -2.61 -4.77 2.60
C ARG A 67 -2.98 -3.33 2.23
N ARG A 68 -2.51 -2.36 3.02
CA ARG A 68 -2.71 -0.92 2.72
C ARG A 68 -2.10 -0.52 1.39
N ASP A 69 -0.93 -1.06 1.06
CA ASP A 69 -0.31 -0.81 -0.24
C ASP A 69 -1.23 -1.26 -1.39
N VAL A 70 -1.78 -2.47 -1.28
CA VAL A 70 -2.71 -3.00 -2.29
C VAL A 70 -3.97 -2.14 -2.39
N MET A 71 -4.55 -1.72 -1.25
CA MET A 71 -5.71 -0.81 -1.24
C MET A 71 -5.40 0.54 -1.91
N LYS A 72 -4.21 1.12 -1.66
CA LYS A 72 -3.77 2.35 -2.31
C LYS A 72 -3.65 2.19 -3.82
N LEU A 73 -3.08 1.08 -4.26
CA LEU A 73 -2.93 0.75 -5.68
C LEU A 73 -4.28 0.55 -6.37
N GLN A 74 -5.25 -0.06 -5.68
CA GLN A 74 -6.62 -0.19 -6.16
C GLN A 74 -7.29 1.18 -6.32
N ALA A 75 -7.16 2.07 -5.33
CA ALA A 75 -7.67 3.44 -5.42
C ALA A 75 -7.06 4.23 -6.60
N ILE A 76 -5.74 4.10 -6.82
CA ILE A 76 -5.04 4.68 -7.98
C ILE A 76 -5.61 4.12 -9.29
N GLN A 77 -5.87 2.81 -9.34
CA GLN A 77 -6.41 2.15 -10.52
C GLN A 77 -7.82 2.63 -10.83
N THR A 78 -8.72 2.71 -9.86
CA THR A 78 -10.08 3.24 -10.02
C THR A 78 -10.04 4.66 -10.59
N LEU A 79 -9.25 5.56 -9.99
CA LEU A 79 -9.14 6.94 -10.46
C LEU A 79 -8.56 7.06 -11.87
N THR A 80 -7.59 6.21 -12.25
CA THR A 80 -6.98 6.25 -13.58
C THR A 80 -7.83 5.59 -14.66
N ARG A 81 -8.52 4.49 -14.35
CA ARG A 81 -9.29 3.70 -15.32
C ARG A 81 -10.72 4.20 -15.48
N GLU A 82 -11.42 4.46 -14.37
CA GLU A 82 -12.84 4.82 -14.39
C GLU A 82 -13.05 6.33 -14.53
N HIS A 83 -12.22 7.13 -13.85
CA HIS A 83 -12.33 8.60 -13.87
C HIS A 83 -11.34 9.27 -14.82
N HIS A 84 -10.51 8.49 -15.53
CA HIS A 84 -9.50 8.96 -16.49
C HIS A 84 -8.56 10.04 -15.93
N VAL A 85 -8.32 10.01 -14.61
CA VAL A 85 -7.47 10.97 -13.93
C VAL A 85 -6.02 10.61 -14.18
N ASN A 86 -5.20 11.60 -14.51
CA ASN A 86 -3.76 11.40 -14.61
C ASN A 86 -3.12 11.18 -13.22
N LEU A 87 -1.90 10.64 -13.19
CA LEU A 87 -1.23 10.30 -11.93
C LEU A 87 -0.98 11.51 -11.01
N ALA A 88 -0.72 12.70 -11.56
CA ALA A 88 -0.59 13.90 -10.74
C ALA A 88 -1.91 14.25 -10.04
N GLY A 89 -3.03 14.17 -10.78
CA GLY A 89 -4.38 14.38 -10.27
C GLY A 89 -4.76 13.36 -9.21
N VAL A 90 -4.44 12.08 -9.42
CA VAL A 90 -4.66 11.01 -8.42
C VAL A 90 -4.05 11.36 -7.07
N ARG A 91 -2.81 11.87 -7.04
CA ARG A 91 -2.17 12.28 -5.79
C ARG A 91 -2.96 13.36 -5.05
N TYR A 92 -3.41 14.38 -5.77
CA TYR A 92 -4.18 15.46 -5.17
C TYR A 92 -5.56 15.00 -4.71
N ILE A 93 -6.24 14.16 -5.50
CA ILE A 93 -7.56 13.61 -5.14
C ILE A 93 -7.45 12.76 -3.88
N LEU A 94 -6.49 11.83 -3.79
CA LEU A 94 -6.31 11.02 -2.59
C LEU A 94 -6.03 11.88 -1.35
N ALA A 95 -5.17 12.90 -1.48
CA ALA A 95 -4.89 13.84 -0.39
C ALA A 95 -6.13 14.65 0.05
N LEU A 96 -6.96 15.08 -0.91
CA LEU A 96 -8.21 15.79 -0.64
C LEU A 96 -9.23 14.88 0.03
N LEU A 97 -9.45 13.66 -0.50
CA LEU A 97 -10.35 12.68 0.10
C LEU A 97 -9.95 12.35 1.54
N LYS A 98 -8.65 12.20 1.83
CA LYS A 98 -8.17 11.99 3.20
C LYS A 98 -8.46 13.18 4.11
N ARG A 99 -8.29 14.41 3.60
CA ARG A 99 -8.64 15.63 4.37
C ARG A 99 -10.14 15.72 4.64
N LEU A 100 -10.99 15.40 3.66
CA LEU A 100 -12.44 15.36 3.83
C LEU A 100 -12.83 14.34 4.89
N GLN A 101 -12.28 13.12 4.81
CA GLN A 101 -12.50 12.08 5.79
C GLN A 101 -12.09 12.50 7.20
N ASN A 102 -10.90 13.11 7.37
CA ASN A 102 -10.43 13.62 8.65
C ASN A 102 -11.32 14.75 9.19
N ALA A 103 -11.95 15.53 8.31
CA ALA A 103 -12.91 16.57 8.66
C ALA A 103 -14.33 16.04 8.90
N GLY A 104 -14.58 14.73 8.75
CA GLY A 104 -15.91 14.12 8.85
C GLY A 104 -16.86 14.52 7.72
N VAL A 105 -16.31 14.96 6.58
CA VAL A 105 -17.09 15.33 5.39
C VAL A 105 -17.13 14.14 4.44
N ASP A 106 -18.33 13.80 4.00
CA ASP A 106 -18.52 12.71 3.03
C ASP A 106 -17.83 13.01 1.70
N ALA A 107 -17.26 11.97 1.11
CA ALA A 107 -16.71 12.04 -0.23
C ALA A 107 -17.82 12.36 -1.25
N PRO A 108 -17.52 13.08 -2.34
CA PRO A 108 -18.46 13.28 -3.43
C PRO A 108 -19.04 11.94 -3.92
N GLU A 109 -20.31 11.92 -4.32
CA GLU A 109 -21.03 10.71 -4.81
C GLU A 109 -20.19 9.88 -5.78
N ALA A 110 -19.53 10.55 -6.73
CA ALA A 110 -18.72 9.95 -7.76
C ALA A 110 -17.45 9.24 -7.26
N LEU A 111 -16.99 9.51 -6.02
CA LEU A 111 -15.75 8.98 -5.45
C LEU A 111 -15.99 8.10 -4.21
N LYS A 112 -17.25 7.78 -3.86
CA LYS A 112 -17.59 6.94 -2.71
C LYS A 112 -17.00 5.53 -2.77
N SER A 113 -16.68 5.03 -3.97
CA SER A 113 -16.00 3.74 -4.17
C SER A 113 -14.52 3.75 -3.78
N VAL A 114 -13.90 4.93 -3.67
CA VAL A 114 -12.49 5.10 -3.34
C VAL A 114 -12.33 5.18 -1.83
N ASP A 115 -12.04 4.05 -1.19
CA ASP A 115 -11.80 4.00 0.25
C ASP A 115 -10.40 4.57 0.58
N VAL A 116 -10.38 5.71 1.27
CA VAL A 116 -9.17 6.37 1.77
C VAL A 116 -8.92 6.15 3.28
N THR A 117 -9.82 5.42 3.94
CA THR A 117 -9.81 5.21 5.40
C THR A 117 -8.53 4.57 5.86
N GLN A 118 -8.10 3.55 5.13
CA GLN A 118 -6.92 2.74 5.43
C GLN A 118 -5.66 3.17 4.68
N LEU A 119 -5.66 4.34 4.04
CA LEU A 119 -4.49 4.83 3.30
C LEU A 119 -3.59 5.70 4.19
N GLU A 120 -2.30 5.39 4.17
CA GLU A 120 -1.22 6.30 4.57
C GLU A 120 -0.79 7.12 3.33
N LEU A 121 -0.88 8.45 3.44
CA LEU A 121 -0.53 9.40 2.40
C LEU A 121 0.70 10.21 2.78
#